data_AF-A0A816Z8U4-F1
#
_entry.id   AF-A0A816Z8U4-F1
#
_cell.length_a   1.000
_cell.length_b   1.000
_cell.length_c   1.000
_cell.angle_alpha   90.00
_cell.angle_beta   90.00
_cell.angle_gamma   90.00
#
_symmetry.space_group_name_H-M   'P 1'
#
loop_
_entity.id
_entity.type
_entity.pdbx_description
1 polymer ?
#
loop_
_entity_poly.entity_id
_entity_poly.type
_entity_poly.pdbx_seq_one_letter_code
_entity_poly.pdbx_strand_id
1 'polypeptide(L)'
;MKSKDVQNIVFRKYQDSDTPSKIFRDLNGCLGLTTIKRWCKMIRDNGTIELSPPSGRPRLSRTSKVIQKVKHKLTQNKVSVRGLANEIGVSTSSVHRILKEDRQLHADKTVIEPKLTGEQKNKRKQFAN
;
A
#
# COMPACT_ATOMS: atom_id res chain seq x y z
N MET A 1 0.64 9.16 16.18
CA MET A 1 -0.80 8.81 16.16
C MET A 1 -1.24 8.57 17.60
N LYS A 2 -2.44 8.99 18.02
CA LYS A 2 -2.96 8.68 19.37
C LYS A 2 -3.28 7.17 19.47
N SER A 3 -3.24 6.60 20.67
CA SER A 3 -3.39 5.15 20.89
C SER A 3 -4.68 4.61 20.24
N LYS A 4 -4.59 3.40 19.67
CA LYS A 4 -5.71 2.65 19.10
C LYS A 4 -6.82 2.43 20.13
N ASP A 5 -6.44 2.26 21.38
CA ASP A 5 -7.37 2.03 22.50
C ASP A 5 -8.32 3.21 22.71
N VAL A 6 -7.79 4.44 22.62
CA VAL A 6 -8.57 5.66 22.79
C VAL A 6 -9.54 5.84 21.62
N GLN A 7 -9.13 5.49 20.40
CA GLN A 7 -10.02 5.51 19.24
C GLN A 7 -11.18 4.52 19.43
N ASN A 8 -10.90 3.30 19.90
CA ASN A 8 -11.92 2.29 20.16
C ASN A 8 -12.92 2.74 21.24
N ILE A 9 -12.46 3.44 22.28
CA ILE A 9 -13.35 3.99 23.33
C ILE A 9 -14.29 5.05 22.73
N VAL A 10 -13.76 5.98 21.93
CA VAL A 10 -14.59 7.01 21.26
C VAL A 10 -15.58 6.37 20.30
N PHE A 11 -15.16 5.33 19.57
CA PHE A 11 -16.02 4.59 18.66
C PHE A 11 -17.22 3.97 19.39
N ARG A 12 -16.96 3.23 20.48
CA ARG A 12 -18.01 2.60 21.29
C ARG A 12 -18.99 3.63 21.87
N LYS A 13 -18.49 4.68 22.51
CA LYS A 13 -19.34 5.75 23.06
C LYS A 13 -20.19 6.44 21.99
N TYR A 14 -19.66 6.62 20.80
CA TYR A 14 -20.43 7.16 19.69
C TYR A 14 -21.53 6.21 19.20
N GLN A 15 -21.29 4.89 19.19
CA GLN A 15 -22.32 3.88 18.91
C GLN A 15 -23.43 3.88 19.96
N ASP A 16 -23.08 4.11 21.23
CA ASP A 16 -24.01 4.28 22.35
C ASP A 16 -24.82 5.60 22.28
N SER A 17 -24.69 6.35 21.18
CA SER A 17 -25.37 7.63 20.92
C SER A 17 -24.94 8.79 21.83
N ASP A 18 -23.74 8.74 22.42
CA ASP A 18 -23.20 9.85 23.20
C ASP A 18 -22.85 11.07 22.34
N THR A 19 -23.21 12.26 22.82
CA THR A 19 -22.85 13.52 22.18
C THR A 19 -21.33 13.75 22.26
N PRO A 20 -20.66 14.34 21.24
CA PRO A 20 -19.22 14.61 21.27
C PRO A 20 -18.73 15.38 22.51
N SER A 21 -19.57 16.27 23.05
CA SER A 21 -19.27 17.00 24.29
C SER A 21 -19.28 16.13 25.55
N LYS A 22 -20.14 15.09 25.58
CA LYS A 22 -20.19 14.11 26.66
C LYS A 22 -18.96 13.20 26.60
N ILE A 23 -18.62 12.71 25.42
CA ILE A 23 -17.40 11.92 25.17
C ILE A 23 -16.15 12.70 25.61
N PHE A 24 -16.09 14.01 25.32
CA PHE A 24 -14.99 14.87 25.76
C PHE A 24 -14.85 14.96 27.28
N ARG A 25 -15.97 15.11 28.00
CA ARG A 25 -16.00 15.13 29.47
C ARG A 25 -15.56 13.79 30.06
N ASP A 26 -16.06 12.68 29.50
CA ASP A 26 -15.74 11.32 29.95
C ASP A 26 -14.26 10.96 29.75
N LEU A 27 -13.64 11.51 28.71
CA LEU A 27 -12.21 11.33 28.44
C LEU A 27 -11.31 12.30 29.23
N ASN A 28 -11.89 13.13 30.09
CA ASN A 28 -11.20 14.04 31.01
C ASN A 28 -10.03 14.82 30.36
N GLY A 29 -10.25 15.37 29.17
CA GLY A 29 -9.23 16.16 28.45
C GLY A 29 -8.08 15.37 27.83
N CYS A 30 -8.10 14.03 27.85
CA CYS A 30 -7.12 13.18 27.15
C CYS A 30 -7.02 13.51 25.65
N LEU A 31 -8.14 13.96 25.05
CA LEU A 31 -8.23 14.44 23.68
C LEU A 31 -8.90 15.82 23.63
N GLY A 32 -8.46 16.66 22.70
CA GLY A 32 -9.14 17.92 22.40
C GLY A 32 -10.52 17.69 21.78
N LEU A 33 -11.49 18.56 22.10
CA LEU A 33 -12.87 18.51 21.58
C LEU A 33 -12.91 18.53 20.04
N THR A 34 -11.98 19.24 19.40
CA THR A 34 -11.85 19.28 17.92
C THR A 34 -11.52 17.92 17.33
N THR A 35 -10.64 17.15 17.97
CA THR A 35 -10.29 15.79 17.58
C THR A 35 -11.47 14.85 17.71
N ILE A 36 -12.21 14.93 18.82
CA ILE A 36 -13.41 14.11 19.05
C ILE A 36 -14.49 14.42 18.00
N LYS A 37 -14.79 15.71 17.77
CA LYS A 37 -15.73 16.14 16.72
C LYS A 37 -15.31 15.63 15.34
N ARG A 38 -14.02 15.69 15.01
CA ARG A 38 -13.47 15.15 13.76
C ARG A 38 -13.68 13.65 13.66
N TRP A 39 -13.41 12.89 14.73
CA TRP A 39 -13.60 11.44 14.73
C TRP A 39 -15.08 11.05 14.64
N CYS A 40 -15.98 11.71 15.38
CA CYS A 40 -17.42 11.48 15.25
C CYS A 40 -17.92 11.76 13.81
N LYS A 41 -17.41 12.82 13.17
CA LYS A 41 -17.69 13.08 11.75
C LYS A 41 -17.17 11.96 10.85
N MET A 42 -15.94 11.48 11.06
CA MET A 42 -15.38 10.37 10.29
C MET A 42 -16.17 9.06 10.47
N ILE A 43 -16.63 8.76 11.69
CA ILE A 43 -17.46 7.58 11.95
C ILE A 43 -18.79 7.69 11.21
N ARG A 44 -19.41 8.86 11.21
CA ARG A 44 -20.65 9.08 10.47
C ARG A 44 -20.46 8.94 8.96
N ASP A 45 -19.38 9.51 8.42
CA ASP A 45 -19.17 9.59 6.98
C ASP A 45 -18.62 8.26 6.40
N ASN A 46 -17.71 7.58 7.12
CA ASN A 46 -16.97 6.40 6.65
C ASN A 46 -17.20 5.13 7.48
N GLY A 47 -17.98 5.19 8.56
CA GLY A 47 -18.17 4.07 9.49
C GLY A 47 -16.95 3.75 10.38
N THR A 48 -15.82 4.47 10.21
CA THR A 48 -14.55 4.15 10.87
C THR A 48 -13.76 5.40 11.26
N ILE A 49 -12.92 5.28 12.30
CA ILE A 49 -11.99 6.35 12.75
C ILE A 49 -10.63 6.24 12.03
N GLU A 50 -10.40 5.17 11.28
CA GLU A 50 -9.13 4.93 10.63
C GLU A 50 -8.87 5.97 9.54
N LEU A 51 -7.79 6.73 9.72
CA LEU A 51 -7.33 7.66 8.69
C LEU A 51 -6.70 6.84 7.57
N SER A 52 -7.30 6.87 6.38
CA SER A 52 -6.60 6.44 5.18
C SER A 52 -5.31 7.28 5.05
N PRO A 53 -4.18 6.67 4.66
CA PRO A 53 -2.97 7.42 4.40
C PRO A 53 -3.27 8.50 3.36
N PRO A 54 -2.75 9.73 3.54
CA PRO A 54 -3.00 10.81 2.60
C PRO A 54 -2.53 10.36 1.21
N SER A 55 -3.34 10.64 0.18
CA SER A 55 -2.91 10.45 -1.19
C SER A 55 -1.71 11.36 -1.42
N GLY A 56 -0.53 10.76 -1.61
CA GLY A 56 0.69 11.50 -1.86
C GLY A 56 0.58 12.36 -3.13
N ARG A 57 1.57 13.22 -3.36
CA ARG A 57 1.59 14.09 -4.54
C ARG A 57 1.45 13.25 -5.83
N PRO A 58 0.46 13.54 -6.69
CA PRO A 58 0.31 12.82 -7.96
C PRO A 58 1.52 13.09 -8.84
N ARG A 59 2.02 12.04 -9.50
CA ARG A 59 3.19 12.16 -10.39
C ARG A 59 2.73 12.51 -11.80
N LEU A 60 3.29 13.60 -12.33
CA LEU A 60 2.97 14.09 -13.67
C LEU A 60 3.36 13.10 -14.79
N SER A 61 4.42 12.31 -14.59
CA SER A 61 4.88 11.33 -15.58
C SER A 61 3.97 10.11 -15.75
N ARG A 62 3.07 9.85 -14.79
CA ARG A 62 2.22 8.65 -14.76
C ARG A 62 0.78 8.98 -15.18
N THR A 63 0.63 9.55 -16.36
CA THR A 63 -0.69 9.78 -16.96
C THR A 63 -1.24 8.47 -17.55
N SER A 64 -2.56 8.28 -17.54
CA SER A 64 -3.24 7.12 -18.17
C SER A 64 -2.78 6.87 -19.62
N LYS A 65 -2.61 7.96 -20.40
CA LYS A 65 -2.09 7.91 -21.78
C LYS A 65 -0.69 7.28 -21.88
N VAL A 66 0.20 7.60 -20.94
CA VAL A 66 1.57 7.05 -20.91
C VAL A 66 1.53 5.57 -20.54
N ILE A 67 0.71 5.20 -19.55
CA ILE A 67 0.53 3.81 -19.12
C ILE A 67 0.02 2.95 -20.29
N GLN A 68 -0.99 3.42 -21.01
CA GLN A 68 -1.54 2.72 -22.16
C GLN A 68 -0.51 2.56 -23.29
N LYS A 69 0.27 3.61 -23.60
CA LYS A 69 1.35 3.53 -24.58
C LYS A 69 2.41 2.50 -24.21
N VAL A 70 2.87 2.52 -22.94
CA VAL A 70 3.82 1.53 -22.39
C VAL A 70 3.26 0.12 -22.53
N LYS A 71 2.00 -0.11 -22.14
CA LYS A 71 1.34 -1.42 -22.23
C LYS A 71 1.23 -1.91 -23.67
N HIS A 72 0.77 -1.05 -24.57
CA HIS A 72 0.61 -1.39 -25.98
C HIS A 72 1.94 -1.76 -26.65
N LYS A 73 2.99 -0.97 -26.43
CA LYS A 73 4.31 -1.23 -27.02
C LYS A 73 4.92 -2.55 -26.53
N LEU A 74 4.75 -2.86 -25.24
CA LEU A 74 5.23 -4.12 -24.69
C LEU A 74 4.48 -5.34 -25.24
N THR A 75 3.21 -5.19 -25.62
CA THR A 75 2.46 -6.29 -26.27
C THR A 75 2.88 -6.53 -27.72
N GLN A 76 3.32 -5.48 -28.43
CA GLN A 76 3.68 -5.58 -29.84
C GLN A 76 5.10 -6.13 -30.02
N ASN A 77 6.07 -5.62 -29.25
CA ASN A 77 7.49 -5.92 -29.45
C ASN A 77 8.22 -6.26 -28.15
N LYS A 78 9.26 -7.12 -28.23
CA LYS A 78 10.23 -7.33 -27.14
C LYS A 78 11.24 -6.18 -27.11
N VAL A 79 10.86 -5.07 -26.48
CA VAL A 79 11.71 -3.88 -26.32
C VAL A 79 12.32 -3.79 -24.93
N SER A 80 13.57 -3.32 -24.85
CA SER A 80 14.22 -3.02 -23.58
C SER A 80 13.56 -1.81 -22.90
N VAL A 81 13.65 -1.74 -21.56
CA VAL A 81 13.08 -0.61 -20.79
C VAL A 81 13.68 0.73 -21.24
N ARG A 82 14.99 0.74 -21.58
CA ARG A 82 15.67 1.92 -22.08
C ARG A 82 15.13 2.35 -23.45
N GLY A 83 14.94 1.41 -24.37
CA GLY A 83 14.34 1.71 -25.68
C GLY A 83 12.92 2.27 -25.55
N LEU A 84 12.12 1.64 -24.68
CA LEU A 84 10.75 2.06 -24.41
C LEU A 84 10.67 3.47 -23.79
N ALA A 85 11.60 3.79 -22.89
CA ALA A 85 11.73 5.11 -22.28
C ALA A 85 12.07 6.19 -23.30
N ASN A 86 13.04 5.92 -24.18
CA ASN A 86 13.46 6.84 -25.24
C ASN A 86 12.34 7.08 -26.26
N GLU A 87 11.63 6.05 -26.67
CA GLU A 87 10.51 6.18 -27.63
C GLU A 87 9.33 6.98 -27.07
N ILE A 88 9.02 6.81 -25.78
CA ILE A 88 7.86 7.46 -25.15
C ILE A 88 8.23 8.86 -24.64
N GLY A 89 9.53 9.16 -24.47
CA GLY A 89 10.01 10.44 -23.93
C GLY A 89 9.83 10.55 -22.42
N VAL A 90 9.97 9.43 -21.70
CA VAL A 90 9.73 9.33 -20.25
C VAL A 90 10.96 8.73 -19.59
N SER A 91 11.25 9.10 -18.33
CA SER A 91 12.39 8.54 -17.61
C SER A 91 12.29 7.03 -17.45
N THR A 92 13.43 6.34 -17.56
CA THR A 92 13.55 4.88 -17.35
C THR A 92 12.95 4.44 -16.02
N SER A 93 13.18 5.22 -14.95
CA SER A 93 12.62 4.97 -13.62
C SER A 93 11.10 5.00 -13.61
N SER A 94 10.48 5.91 -14.38
CA SER A 94 9.01 5.96 -14.49
C SER A 94 8.46 4.75 -15.25
N VAL A 95 9.16 4.31 -16.31
CA VAL A 95 8.78 3.10 -17.06
C VAL A 95 8.88 1.86 -16.17
N HIS A 96 9.99 1.67 -15.45
CA HIS A 96 10.13 0.58 -14.47
C HIS A 96 8.98 0.57 -13.45
N ARG A 97 8.59 1.75 -12.99
CA ARG A 97 7.50 1.87 -12.03
C ARG A 97 6.15 1.51 -12.62
N ILE A 98 5.87 1.94 -13.86
CA ILE A 98 4.65 1.55 -14.59
C ILE A 98 4.62 0.02 -14.77
N LEU A 99 5.74 -0.59 -15.14
CA LEU A 99 5.82 -2.05 -15.29
C LEU A 99 5.57 -2.78 -13.97
N LYS A 100 6.15 -2.29 -12.86
CA LYS A 100 5.99 -2.88 -11.53
C LYS A 100 4.58 -2.68 -10.96
N GLU A 101 4.02 -1.47 -11.03
CA GLU A 101 2.77 -1.12 -10.35
C GLU A 101 1.52 -1.36 -11.21
N ASP A 102 1.54 -1.07 -12.52
CA ASP A 102 0.36 -1.18 -13.41
C ASP A 102 0.23 -2.51 -14.14
N ARG A 103 1.35 -3.24 -14.30
CA ARG A 103 1.40 -4.54 -14.99
C ARG A 103 1.84 -5.66 -14.07
N GLN A 104 2.21 -5.36 -12.82
CA GLN A 104 2.67 -6.34 -11.82
C GLN A 104 3.81 -7.22 -12.36
N LEU A 105 4.67 -6.65 -13.20
CA LEU A 105 5.87 -7.34 -13.66
C LEU A 105 6.94 -7.25 -12.57
N HIS A 106 7.25 -8.42 -12.02
CA HIS A 106 8.34 -8.60 -11.06
C HIS A 106 9.59 -9.07 -11.80
N ALA A 107 10.75 -8.66 -11.28
CA ALA A 107 12.03 -9.16 -11.77
C ALA A 107 12.25 -10.54 -11.15
N ASP A 108 11.82 -11.59 -11.85
CA ASP A 108 12.06 -12.95 -11.43
C ASP A 108 13.47 -13.38 -11.86
N LYS A 109 14.19 -14.01 -10.95
CA LYS A 109 15.46 -14.68 -11.26
C LYS A 109 15.18 -16.16 -11.38
N THR A 110 15.46 -16.74 -12.55
CA THR A 110 15.54 -18.19 -12.67
C THR A 110 16.77 -18.67 -11.93
N VAL A 111 16.57 -19.39 -10.83
CA VAL A 111 17.65 -20.08 -10.12
C VAL A 111 17.63 -21.54 -10.57
N ILE A 112 18.74 -21.98 -11.15
CA ILE A 112 18.92 -23.37 -11.56
C ILE A 112 19.80 -24.02 -10.51
N GLU A 113 19.24 -24.98 -9.76
CA GLU A 113 19.97 -25.73 -8.75
C GLU A 113 20.11 -27.20 -9.18
N PRO A 114 21.26 -27.85 -8.89
CA PRO A 114 21.41 -29.28 -9.14
C PRO A 114 20.39 -30.11 -8.34
N LYS A 115 19.84 -31.14 -8.98
CA LYS A 115 18.94 -32.08 -8.30
C LYS A 115 19.71 -32.84 -7.22
N LEU A 116 19.16 -32.85 -6.00
CA LEU A 116 19.78 -33.54 -4.87
C LEU A 116 19.77 -35.06 -5.04
N THR A 117 20.92 -35.68 -4.81
CA THR A 117 21.06 -37.14 -4.67
C THR A 117 20.43 -37.63 -3.36
N GLY A 118 20.09 -38.93 -3.29
CA GLY A 118 19.48 -39.55 -2.12
C GLY A 118 20.29 -39.36 -0.83
N GLU A 119 21.61 -39.53 -0.91
CA GLU A 119 22.52 -39.29 0.22
C GLU A 119 22.52 -37.84 0.70
N GLN A 120 22.50 -36.88 -0.23
CA GLN A 120 22.49 -35.45 0.11
C GLN A 120 21.21 -35.06 0.85
N LYS A 121 20.07 -35.67 0.50
CA LYS A 121 18.81 -35.49 1.24
C LYS A 121 18.91 -36.03 2.66
N ASN A 122 19.52 -37.20 2.84
CA ASN A 122 19.69 -37.81 4.17
C ASN A 122 20.63 -36.99 5.06
N LYS A 123 21.78 -36.52 4.52
CA LYS A 123 22.72 -35.65 5.24
C LYS A 123 22.08 -34.32 5.66
N ARG A 124 21.22 -33.73 4.82
CA ARG A 124 20.50 -32.48 5.16
C ARG A 124 19.48 -32.66 6.29
N LYS A 125 18.80 -33.82 6.35
CA LYS A 125 17.89 -34.13 7.47
C LYS A 125 18.65 -34.29 8.79
N GLN A 126 19.89 -34.80 8.75
CA GLN A 126 20.72 -34.95 9.94
C GLN A 126 21.30 -33.62 10.44
N PHE A 127 21.60 -32.67 9.55
CA PHE A 127 22.15 -31.35 9.90
C PHE A 127 21.11 -30.31 10.33
N ALA A 128 19.82 -30.58 10.11
CA ALA A 128 18.73 -29.66 10.44
C ALA A 128 18.14 -29.89 11.85
N ASN A 129 18.69 -30.85 12.61
CA ASN A 129 18.38 -31.10 14.03
C ASN A 129 19.42 -30.45 14.93
#